data_AF-A0A849EY18-F1
#
_entry.id   AF-A0A849EY18-F1
#
_cell.length_a   1.000
_cell.length_b   1.000
_cell.length_c   1.000
_cell.angle_alpha   90.00
_cell.angle_beta   90.00
_cell.angle_gamma   90.00
#
_symmetry.space_group_name_H-M   'P 1'
#
loop_
_entity.id
_entity.type
_entity.pdbx_description
1 polymer ?
#
loop_
_entity_poly.entity_id
_entity_poly.type
_entity_poly.pdbx_seq_one_letter_code
_entity_poly.pdbx_strand_id
1 'polypeptide(L)'
;MQVSSTARCDIGRTLAKPVLDLLDQHEEDFNAVIQGRRPVRRGQYAAMVSAPCIAACPSHVDIPAYLEDVRLDRWSRAMATVRHDCPMPGTIGRVCVRPC
;
A
#
# COMPACT_ATOMS: atom_id res chain seq x y z
N MET A 1 14.08 -10.09 13.29
CA MET A 1 13.15 -8.96 13.10
C MET A 1 11.75 -9.50 12.85
N GLN A 2 10.96 -9.74 13.92
CA GLN A 2 9.68 -10.48 13.85
C GLN A 2 8.63 -9.78 12.98
N VAL A 3 8.58 -8.45 13.00
CA VAL A 3 7.61 -7.64 12.24
C VAL A 3 7.77 -7.88 10.73
N SER A 4 9.01 -7.86 10.21
CA SER A 4 9.26 -8.07 8.78
C SER A 4 8.87 -9.47 8.28
N SER A 5 8.91 -10.48 9.16
CA SER A 5 8.52 -11.86 8.81
C SER A 5 7.02 -12.12 8.86
N THR A 6 6.27 -11.35 9.65
CA THR A 6 4.82 -11.56 9.85
C THR A 6 3.95 -10.53 9.16
N ALA A 7 4.52 -9.37 8.80
CA ALA A 7 3.79 -8.31 8.11
C ALA A 7 3.39 -8.72 6.69
N ARG A 8 2.13 -8.41 6.33
CA ARG A 8 1.56 -8.71 5.01
C ARG A 8 1.66 -7.55 4.03
N CYS A 9 1.64 -6.30 4.52
CA CYS A 9 1.84 -5.12 3.69
C CYS A 9 3.33 -4.84 3.48
N ASP A 10 3.69 -4.28 2.32
CA ASP A 10 5.09 -3.97 1.99
C ASP A 10 5.70 -2.96 2.95
N ILE A 11 4.90 -2.03 3.47
CA ILE A 11 5.33 -1.11 4.52
C ILE A 11 5.82 -1.93 5.73
N GLY A 12 5.01 -2.84 6.28
CA GLY A 12 5.42 -3.61 7.46
C GLY A 12 6.62 -4.54 7.19
N ARG A 13 6.78 -5.04 5.97
CA ARG A 13 7.94 -5.87 5.59
C ARG A 13 9.24 -5.06 5.52
N THR A 14 9.18 -3.83 4.99
CA THR A 14 10.35 -3.01 4.68
C THR A 14 10.67 -1.97 5.76
N LEU A 15 9.69 -1.48 6.52
CA LEU A 15 9.81 -0.36 7.45
C LEU A 15 10.81 -0.59 8.59
N ALA A 16 10.95 -1.83 9.05
CA ALA A 16 11.73 -2.11 10.25
C ALA A 16 13.24 -1.80 10.09
N LYS A 17 13.82 -1.95 8.89
CA LYS A 17 15.24 -1.62 8.67
C LYS A 17 15.49 -0.10 8.62
N PRO A 18 14.81 0.70 7.78
CA PRO A 18 14.97 2.16 7.76
C PRO A 18 14.70 2.83 9.10
N VAL A 19 13.74 2.32 9.88
CA VAL A 19 13.44 2.88 11.21
C VAL A 19 14.59 2.65 12.18
N LEU A 20 15.20 1.46 12.18
CA LEU A 20 16.38 1.20 13.01
C LEU A 20 17.57 2.03 12.54
N ASP A 21 17.81 2.08 11.23
CA ASP A 21 18.89 2.88 10.66
C ASP A 21 18.74 4.38 11.03
N LEU A 22 17.51 4.90 11.04
CA LEU A 22 17.22 6.27 11.50
C LEU A 22 17.51 6.47 12.99
N LEU A 23 17.14 5.53 13.85
CA LEU A 23 17.40 5.62 15.28
C LEU A 23 18.90 5.58 15.59
N ASP A 24 19.64 4.74 14.87
CA ASP A 24 21.09 4.58 15.07
C ASP A 24 21.88 5.79 14.52
N GLN A 25 21.48 6.34 13.36
CA GLN A 25 22.22 7.42 12.68
C GLN A 25 21.85 8.82 13.15
N HIS A 26 20.65 9.01 13.71
CA HIS A 26 20.09 10.32 14.03
C HIS A 26 19.64 10.45 15.49
N GLU A 27 20.27 9.72 16.42
CA GLU A 27 19.91 9.73 17.83
C GLU A 27 19.88 11.15 18.45
N GLU A 28 20.86 11.98 18.08
CA GLU A 28 20.96 13.37 18.55
C GLU A 28 19.73 14.21 18.17
N ASP A 29 19.22 14.05 16.94
CA ASP A 29 18.05 14.75 16.44
C ASP A 29 16.79 14.34 17.25
N PHE A 30 16.63 13.05 17.52
CA PHE A 30 15.53 12.54 18.35
C PHE A 30 15.63 13.07 19.79
N ASN A 31 16.83 13.02 20.39
CA ASN A 31 17.06 13.51 21.76
C ASN A 31 16.81 15.02 21.89
N ALA A 32 17.22 15.83 20.90
CA ALA A 32 16.94 17.26 20.87
C ALA A 32 15.43 17.57 20.85
N VAL A 33 14.65 16.80 20.09
CA VAL A 33 13.18 16.95 20.04
C VAL A 33 12.53 16.50 21.35
N ILE A 34 12.97 15.39 21.94
CA ILE A 34 12.46 14.86 23.22
C ILE A 34 12.70 15.88 24.36
N GLN A 35 13.91 16.43 24.46
CA GLN A 35 14.25 17.43 25.47
C GLN A 35 13.55 18.77 25.23
N GLY A 36 13.50 19.21 23.97
CA GLY A 36 12.87 20.47 23.58
C GLY A 36 11.35 20.48 23.68
N ARG A 37 10.69 19.31 23.69
CA ARG A 37 9.22 19.13 23.72
C ARG A 37 8.47 19.97 22.67
N ARG A 38 9.12 20.25 21.53
CA ARG A 38 8.56 21.07 20.46
C ARG A 38 8.23 20.20 19.25
N PRO A 39 7.09 20.43 18.58
CA PRO A 39 6.74 19.71 17.38
C PRO A 39 7.71 20.07 16.24
N VAL A 40 8.20 19.06 15.52
CA VAL A 40 9.03 19.24 14.32
C VAL A 40 8.16 19.80 13.19
N ARG A 41 8.72 20.74 12.40
CA ARG A 41 8.02 21.32 11.25
C ARG A 41 7.73 20.21 10.24
N ARG A 42 6.46 20.07 9.85
CA ARG A 42 6.06 19.12 8.80
C ARG A 42 6.78 19.46 7.49
N GLY A 43 7.39 18.46 6.86
CA GLY A 43 7.90 18.57 5.50
C GLY A 43 6.76 18.71 4.48
N GLN A 44 7.11 19.09 3.25
CA GLN A 44 6.20 18.97 2.12
C GLN A 44 6.29 17.54 1.60
N TYR A 45 5.20 16.77 1.72
CA TYR A 45 5.14 15.40 1.25
C TYR A 45 4.24 15.36 0.01
N ALA A 46 4.78 14.92 -1.13
CA ALA A 46 3.97 14.61 -2.29
C ALA A 46 3.26 13.28 -2.05
N ALA A 47 1.97 13.32 -1.70
CA ALA A 47 1.14 12.14 -1.55
C ALA A 47 0.13 12.09 -2.68
N MET A 48 0.54 11.56 -3.84
CA MET A 48 -0.41 11.11 -4.84
C MET A 48 0.15 9.83 -5.49
N VAL A 49 -0.33 8.69 -5.01
CA VAL A 49 -0.04 7.40 -5.63
C VAL A 49 -1.38 6.72 -5.85
N SER A 50 -2.07 7.08 -6.94
CA SER A 50 -3.06 6.17 -7.51
C SER A 50 -2.29 5.04 -8.18
N ALA A 51 -2.66 3.80 -7.96
CA ALA A 51 -2.00 2.68 -8.63
C ALA A 51 -2.16 2.83 -10.16
N PRO A 52 -1.09 2.64 -10.95
CA PRO A 52 -1.14 2.80 -12.41
C PRO A 52 -2.15 1.85 -13.06
N CYS A 53 -2.40 0.69 -12.46
CA CYS A 53 -3.41 -0.27 -12.90
C CYS A 53 -4.84 0.27 -12.83
N ILE A 54 -5.18 1.06 -11.78
CA ILE A 54 -6.51 1.67 -11.63
C ILE A 54 -6.71 2.74 -12.72
N ALA A 55 -5.71 3.60 -12.93
CA ALA A 55 -5.75 4.61 -14.00
C ALA A 55 -5.76 3.99 -15.41
N ALA A 56 -5.15 2.81 -15.57
CA ALA A 56 -5.20 2.02 -16.78
C ALA A 56 -6.53 1.26 -16.97
N CYS A 57 -7.39 1.14 -15.96
CA CYS A 57 -8.69 0.51 -16.12
C CYS A 57 -9.74 1.55 -16.55
N PRO A 58 -10.45 1.40 -17.68
CA PRO A 58 -11.53 2.34 -18.04
C PRO A 58 -12.68 2.31 -17.03
N SER A 59 -12.93 1.15 -16.44
CA SER A 59 -13.94 0.96 -15.39
C SER A 59 -13.43 1.34 -13.99
N HIS A 60 -12.16 1.74 -13.85
CA HIS A 60 -11.54 2.08 -12.57
C HIS A 60 -11.70 1.00 -11.48
N VAL A 61 -11.67 -0.27 -11.88
CA VAL A 61 -11.72 -1.41 -10.96
C VAL A 61 -10.59 -1.27 -9.94
N ASP A 62 -10.91 -1.49 -8.66
CA ASP A 62 -9.92 -1.52 -7.59
C ASP A 62 -9.10 -2.82 -7.64
N ILE A 63 -8.14 -2.84 -8.56
CA ILE A 63 -7.25 -3.98 -8.81
C ILE A 63 -6.40 -4.34 -7.59
N PRO A 64 -5.75 -3.38 -6.91
CA PRO A 64 -4.98 -3.68 -5.70
C PRO A 64 -5.84 -4.34 -4.61
N ALA A 65 -7.06 -3.85 -4.37
CA ALA A 65 -7.90 -4.38 -3.30
C ALA A 65 -8.34 -5.82 -3.55
N TYR A 66 -8.83 -6.15 -4.76
CA TYR A 66 -9.26 -7.54 -5.00
C TYR A 66 -8.07 -8.51 -5.03
N LEU A 67 -6.89 -8.08 -5.51
CA LEU A 67 -5.67 -8.88 -5.46
C LEU A 67 -5.21 -9.15 -4.02
N GLU A 68 -5.33 -8.16 -3.13
CA GLU A 68 -5.08 -8.35 -1.72
C GLU A 68 -6.08 -9.34 -1.10
N ASP A 69 -7.36 -9.24 -1.43
CA ASP A 69 -8.36 -10.20 -0.96
C ASP A 69 -8.10 -11.62 -1.49
N VAL A 70 -7.66 -11.78 -2.74
CA VAL A 70 -7.20 -13.07 -3.30
C VAL A 70 -6.00 -13.61 -2.54
N ARG A 71 -4.99 -12.75 -2.25
CA ARG A 71 -3.81 -13.13 -1.46
C ARG A 71 -4.17 -13.57 -0.04
N LEU A 72 -5.31 -13.13 0.47
CA LEU A 72 -5.83 -13.44 1.80
C LEU A 72 -6.85 -14.60 1.79
N ASP A 73 -7.02 -15.30 0.65
CA ASP A 73 -8.02 -16.35 0.43
C ASP A 73 -9.48 -15.90 0.65
N ARG A 74 -9.76 -14.60 0.48
CA ARG A 74 -11.08 -13.98 0.65
C ARG A 74 -11.80 -13.86 -0.68
N TRP A 75 -12.04 -15.01 -1.32
CA TRP A 75 -12.60 -15.09 -2.67
C TRP A 75 -13.93 -14.35 -2.84
N SER A 76 -14.83 -14.46 -1.86
CA SER A 76 -16.14 -13.81 -1.88
C SER A 76 -16.02 -12.28 -1.89
N ARG A 77 -15.08 -11.74 -1.10
CA ARG A 77 -14.81 -10.30 -1.03
C ARG A 77 -14.12 -9.80 -2.29
N ALA A 78 -13.11 -10.52 -2.78
CA ALA A 78 -12.46 -10.21 -4.05
C ALA A 78 -13.48 -10.13 -5.20
N MET A 79 -14.38 -11.11 -5.29
CA MET A 79 -15.43 -11.12 -6.31
C MET A 79 -16.46 -10.01 -6.13
N ALA A 80 -16.72 -9.55 -4.90
CA ALA A 80 -17.62 -8.43 -4.65
C ALA A 80 -16.97 -7.11 -5.10
N THR A 81 -15.69 -6.90 -4.76
CA THR A 81 -14.91 -5.72 -5.17
C THR A 81 -14.87 -5.59 -6.69
N VAL A 82 -14.54 -6.67 -7.41
CA VAL A 82 -14.49 -6.60 -8.89
C VAL A 82 -15.87 -6.37 -9.50
N ARG A 83 -16.92 -7.01 -8.97
CA ARG A 83 -18.29 -6.88 -9.49
C ARG A 83 -18.92 -5.52 -9.25
N HIS A 84 -18.38 -4.72 -8.33
CA HIS A 84 -18.82 -3.35 -8.10
C HIS A 84 -18.69 -2.50 -9.37
N ASP A 85 -17.53 -2.61 -10.04
CA ASP A 85 -17.21 -1.77 -11.22
C ASP A 85 -17.29 -2.55 -12.54
N CYS A 86 -17.19 -3.89 -12.48
CA CYS A 86 -17.12 -4.77 -13.64
C CYS A 86 -18.16 -5.90 -13.54
N PRO A 87 -19.33 -5.79 -14.20
CA PRO A 87 -20.43 -6.76 -14.06
C PRO A 87 -20.11 -8.14 -14.66
N MET A 88 -19.13 -8.22 -15.58
CA MET A 88 -18.74 -9.46 -16.27
C MET A 88 -17.23 -9.72 -16.17
N PRO A 89 -16.69 -9.94 -14.96
CA PRO A 89 -15.25 -10.02 -14.75
C PRO A 89 -14.61 -11.21 -15.46
N GLY A 90 -15.32 -12.34 -15.59
CA GLY A 90 -14.80 -13.52 -16.27
C GLY A 90 -14.63 -13.35 -17.79
N THR A 91 -15.47 -12.54 -18.43
CA THR A 91 -15.36 -12.25 -19.86
C THR A 91 -14.40 -11.09 -20.11
N ILE A 92 -14.55 -10.00 -19.35
CA ILE A 92 -13.73 -8.79 -19.49
C ILE A 92 -12.26 -9.12 -19.20
N GLY A 93 -11.96 -9.89 -18.15
CA GLY A 93 -10.57 -10.28 -17.84
C GLY A 93 -9.89 -11.15 -18.91
N ARG A 94 -10.65 -11.82 -19.79
CA ARG A 94 -10.09 -12.64 -20.88
C ARG A 94 -9.92 -11.89 -22.21
N VAL A 95 -10.77 -10.89 -22.45
CA VAL A 95 -10.83 -10.16 -23.73
C VAL A 95 -10.21 -8.76 -23.63
N CYS A 96 -10.06 -8.21 -22.43
CA CYS A 96 -9.46 -6.90 -22.22
C CYS A 96 -8.03 -6.87 -22.79
N VAL A 97 -7.78 -5.91 -23.69
CA VAL A 97 -6.49 -5.70 -24.35
C VAL A 97 -5.57 -4.75 -23.58
N ARG A 98 -6.07 -4.14 -22.50
CA ARG A 98 -5.31 -3.15 -21.73
C ARG A 98 -4.43 -3.89 -20.70
N PRO A 99 -3.11 -3.65 -20.68
CA PRO A 99 -2.22 -4.26 -19.70
C PRO A 99 -2.34 -3.51 -18.38
N CYS A 100 -3.38 -3.83 -17.60
CA CYS A 100 -3.59 -3.32 -16.25
C CYS A 100 -3.14 -4.34 -15.19
#